data_AF-A0A1F9KQJ7-F1
#
_entry.id   AF-A0A1F9KQJ7-F1
#
_cell.length_a   1.000
_cell.length_b   1.000
_cell.length_c   1.000
_cell.angle_alpha   90.00
_cell.angle_beta   90.00
_cell.angle_gamma   90.00
#
_symmetry.space_group_name_H-M   'P 1'
#
loop_
_entity.id
_entity.type
_entity.pdbx_description
1 polymer ?
#
loop_
_entity_poly.entity_id
_entity_poly.type
_entity_poly.pdbx_seq_one_letter_code
_entity_poly.pdbx_strand_id
1 'polypeptide(L)'
;MRAVLFFLASLWIPGFSHGAASLIFLNQLAKLTLVRGSILIPFILFLAFIGAYTSNNHLGDLLVLLVFGLLGYVMICSGWPRAPLVLGFVLGKIAENNFYISTIRYGSSWLLRPTVLILIVLTLVVLLYPLIRFHKRGASVRDPTA
;
A
#
# COMPACT_ATOMS: atom_id res chain seq x y z
N MET A 1 28.16 -28.57 -20.68
CA MET A 1 28.52 -27.64 -19.58
C MET A 1 28.60 -26.16 -20.02
N ARG A 2 29.26 -25.80 -21.13
CA ARG A 2 29.42 -24.39 -21.56
C ARG A 2 28.09 -23.65 -21.85
N ALA A 3 27.09 -24.33 -22.42
CA ALA A 3 25.77 -23.74 -22.71
C ALA A 3 24.96 -23.38 -21.44
N VAL A 4 25.09 -24.18 -20.36
CA VAL A 4 24.41 -23.91 -19.08
C VAL A 4 25.02 -22.70 -18.38
N LEU A 5 26.35 -22.55 -18.44
CA LEU A 5 27.04 -21.36 -17.91
C LEU A 5 26.65 -20.08 -18.64
N PHE A 6 26.47 -20.12 -19.96
CA PHE A 6 25.96 -18.98 -20.72
C PHE A 6 24.52 -18.61 -20.36
N PHE A 7 23.65 -19.61 -20.13
CA PHE A 7 22.26 -19.38 -19.75
C PHE A 7 22.15 -18.77 -18.34
N LEU A 8 22.94 -19.27 -17.38
CA LEU A 8 23.00 -18.72 -16.03
C LEU A 8 23.59 -17.29 -16.01
N ALA A 9 24.61 -17.03 -16.82
CA ALA A 9 25.19 -15.68 -16.94
C ALA A 9 24.18 -14.66 -17.52
N SER A 10 23.42 -15.04 -18.55
CA SER A 10 22.40 -14.17 -19.17
C SER A 10 21.25 -13.81 -18.21
N LEU A 11 20.95 -14.67 -17.22
CA LEU A 11 19.89 -14.41 -16.24
C LEU A 11 20.30 -13.39 -15.17
N TRP A 12 21.59 -13.31 -14.83
CA TRP A 12 22.11 -12.45 -13.76
C TRP A 12 22.39 -11.01 -14.21
N ILE A 13 22.83 -10.82 -15.45
CA ILE A 13 23.25 -9.51 -15.99
C ILE A 13 22.09 -8.48 -15.97
N PRO A 14 20.84 -8.82 -16.37
CA PRO A 14 19.71 -7.88 -16.33
C PRO A 14 19.24 -7.54 -14.91
N GLY A 15 19.26 -8.52 -14.00
CA GLY A 15 18.81 -8.30 -12.62
C GLY A 15 19.72 -7.32 -11.88
N PHE A 16 21.02 -7.44 -12.09
CA PHE A 16 21.99 -6.56 -11.45
C PHE A 16 21.97 -5.15 -12.06
N SER A 17 21.82 -5.03 -13.39
CA SER A 17 21.75 -3.71 -14.06
C SER A 17 20.45 -2.97 -13.74
N HIS A 18 19.31 -3.68 -13.68
CA HIS A 18 18.03 -3.10 -13.29
C HIS A 18 18.03 -2.69 -11.81
N GLY A 19 18.57 -3.54 -10.93
CA GLY A 19 18.76 -3.21 -9.52
C GLY A 19 19.64 -1.96 -9.34
N ALA A 20 20.81 -1.92 -9.98
CA ALA A 20 21.71 -0.77 -9.91
C ALA A 20 21.07 0.52 -10.46
N ALA A 21 20.38 0.44 -11.60
CA ALA A 21 19.66 1.58 -12.17
C ALA A 21 18.58 2.10 -11.22
N SER A 22 17.81 1.20 -10.59
CA SER A 22 16.77 1.59 -9.62
C SER A 22 17.35 2.29 -8.38
N LEU A 23 18.52 1.85 -7.89
CA LEU A 23 19.19 2.47 -6.74
C LEU A 23 19.74 3.86 -7.05
N ILE A 24 20.34 4.05 -8.23
CA ILE A 24 20.82 5.36 -8.70
C ILE A 24 19.65 6.33 -8.84
N PHE A 25 18.53 5.86 -9.42
CA PHE A 25 17.32 6.65 -9.61
C PHE A 25 16.64 7.00 -8.28
N LEU A 26 16.60 6.07 -7.32
CA LEU A 26 16.09 6.33 -5.97
C LEU A 26 16.86 7.45 -5.27
N ASN A 27 18.19 7.49 -5.44
CA ASN A 27 19.04 8.49 -4.79
C ASN A 27 18.76 9.91 -5.33
N GLN A 28 18.40 10.02 -6.62
CA GLN A 28 17.97 11.28 -7.22
C GLN A 28 16.57 11.71 -6.73
N LEU A 29 15.64 10.77 -6.58
CA LEU A 29 14.30 11.03 -6.03
C LEU A 29 14.34 11.38 -4.53
N ALA A 30 15.22 10.77 -3.76
CA ALA A 30 15.40 11.05 -2.34
C ALA A 30 15.84 12.51 -2.08
N LYS A 31 16.56 13.11 -3.03
CA LYS A 31 16.91 14.55 -2.95
C LYS A 31 15.69 15.47 -3.11
N LEU A 32 14.64 15.04 -3.80
CA LEU A 32 13.40 15.82 -3.91
C LEU A 32 12.64 15.88 -2.58
N THR A 33 12.74 14.84 -1.75
CA THR A 33 12.14 14.85 -0.41
C THR A 33 12.87 15.75 0.61
N LEU A 34 14.08 16.21 0.30
CA LEU A 34 14.83 17.17 1.12
C LEU A 34 14.40 18.62 0.88
N VAL A 35 13.65 18.89 -0.19
CA VAL A 35 13.12 20.22 -0.50
C VAL A 35 11.98 20.55 0.46
N ARG A 36 11.92 21.81 0.91
CA ARG A 36 10.90 22.30 1.87
C ARG A 36 9.50 21.93 1.37
N GLY A 37 8.78 21.13 2.15
CA GLY A 37 7.46 20.58 1.78
C GLY A 37 6.43 21.63 1.37
N SER A 38 6.58 22.88 1.84
CA SER A 38 5.71 24.00 1.47
C SER A 38 5.72 24.35 -0.03
N ILE A 39 6.82 24.08 -0.75
CA ILE A 39 6.92 24.30 -2.21
C ILE A 39 6.62 23.00 -2.97
N LEU A 40 6.96 21.86 -2.36
CA LEU A 40 6.79 20.54 -2.97
C LEU A 40 5.30 20.16 -3.12
N ILE A 41 4.48 20.46 -2.12
CA ILE A 41 3.04 20.16 -2.12
C ILE A 41 2.30 20.80 -3.31
N PRO A 42 2.37 22.13 -3.54
CA PRO A 42 1.65 22.75 -4.66
C PRO A 42 2.17 22.29 -6.03
N PHE A 43 3.46 22.00 -6.15
CA PHE A 43 4.05 21.46 -7.38
C PHE A 43 3.53 20.04 -7.69
N ILE A 44 3.48 19.16 -6.68
CA ILE A 44 2.93 17.80 -6.81
C ILE A 44 1.44 17.86 -7.16
N LEU A 45 0.66 18.74 -6.52
CA LEU A 45 -0.75 18.96 -6.82
C LEU A 45 -0.94 19.38 -8.28
N PHE A 46 -0.15 20.33 -8.77
CA PHE A 46 -0.21 20.78 -10.15
C PHE A 46 0.09 19.65 -11.15
N LEU A 47 1.15 18.87 -10.92
CA LEU A 47 1.46 17.69 -11.73
C LEU A 47 0.32 16.65 -11.71
N ALA A 48 -0.27 16.40 -10.54
CA ALA A 48 -1.35 15.45 -10.38
C ALA A 48 -2.61 15.89 -11.14
N PHE A 49 -2.94 17.18 -11.12
CA PHE A 49 -4.03 17.77 -11.91
C PHE A 49 -3.82 17.56 -13.42
N ILE A 50 -2.62 17.84 -13.94
CA ILE A 50 -2.29 17.62 -15.36
C ILE A 50 -2.37 16.12 -15.72
N GLY A 51 -1.87 15.26 -14.83
CA GLY A 51 -1.87 13.80 -15.03
C GLY A 51 -3.28 13.22 -15.09
N ALA A 52 -4.16 13.62 -14.17
CA ALA A 52 -5.55 13.18 -14.17
C ALA A 52 -6.31 13.68 -15.41
N TYR A 53 -6.05 14.92 -15.84
CA TYR A 53 -6.69 15.47 -17.04
C TYR A 53 -6.25 14.74 -18.32
N THR A 54 -4.95 14.43 -18.45
CA THR A 54 -4.39 13.71 -19.61
C THR A 54 -4.98 12.30 -19.77
N SER A 55 -5.34 11.62 -18.69
CA SER A 55 -5.70 10.19 -18.74
C SER A 55 -6.97 9.92 -19.55
N ASN A 56 -8.05 10.68 -19.33
CA ASN A 56 -9.32 10.44 -20.02
C ASN A 56 -9.98 11.72 -20.57
N ASN A 57 -9.36 12.91 -20.43
CA ASN A 57 -9.98 14.20 -20.74
C ASN A 57 -11.39 14.37 -20.12
N HIS A 58 -11.66 13.66 -19.02
CA HIS A 58 -12.97 13.61 -18.39
C HIS A 58 -12.95 14.42 -17.08
N LEU A 59 -13.90 15.36 -16.94
CA LEU A 59 -14.00 16.21 -15.75
C LEU A 59 -14.23 15.39 -14.46
N GLY A 60 -14.81 14.20 -14.57
CA GLY A 60 -14.99 13.28 -13.44
C GLY A 60 -13.68 12.83 -12.79
N ASP A 61 -12.61 12.58 -13.56
CA ASP A 61 -11.32 12.19 -12.98
C ASP A 61 -10.68 13.34 -12.19
N LEU A 62 -10.93 14.58 -12.63
CA LEU A 62 -10.50 15.78 -11.93
C LEU A 62 -11.24 15.95 -10.60
N LEU A 63 -12.55 15.66 -10.59
CA LEU A 63 -13.37 15.71 -9.37
C LEU A 63 -12.93 14.63 -8.39
N VAL A 64 -12.70 13.39 -8.85
CA VAL A 64 -12.19 12.30 -8.03
C VAL A 64 -10.81 12.66 -7.44
N LEU A 65 -9.91 13.22 -8.25
CA LEU A 65 -8.61 13.70 -7.77
C LEU A 65 -8.75 14.76 -6.68
N LEU A 66 -9.65 15.73 -6.86
CA LEU A 66 -9.87 16.80 -5.89
C LEU A 66 -10.45 16.26 -4.58
N VAL A 67 -11.43 15.36 -4.67
CA VAL A 67 -12.03 14.68 -3.50
C VAL A 67 -10.98 13.86 -2.76
N PHE A 68 -10.22 13.01 -3.44
CA PHE A 68 -9.17 12.20 -2.81
C PHE A 68 -8.00 13.04 -2.28
N GLY A 69 -7.65 14.13 -2.95
CA GLY A 69 -6.66 15.10 -2.47
C GLY A 69 -7.09 15.79 -1.18
N LEU A 70 -8.34 16.23 -1.11
CA LEU A 70 -8.92 16.82 0.10
C LEU A 70 -9.02 15.79 1.24
N LEU A 71 -9.46 14.58 0.93
CA LEU A 71 -9.54 13.47 1.88
C LEU A 71 -8.15 13.16 2.46
N GLY A 72 -7.12 13.11 1.61
CA GLY A 72 -5.72 12.97 2.02
C GLY A 72 -5.23 14.12 2.91
N TYR A 73 -5.66 15.36 2.65
CA TYR A 73 -5.34 16.51 3.51
C TYR A 73 -6.01 16.40 4.88
N VAL A 74 -7.28 16.01 4.95
CA VAL A 74 -8.00 15.78 6.22
C VAL A 74 -7.33 14.69 7.05
N MET A 75 -6.81 13.63 6.41
CA MET A 75 -6.07 12.56 7.09
C MET A 75 -4.77 13.06 7.73
N ILE A 76 -4.07 13.99 7.08
CA ILE A 76 -2.87 14.63 7.64
C ILE A 76 -3.26 15.45 8.89
N CYS A 77 -4.33 16.23 8.83
CA CYS A 77 -4.82 17.00 9.98
C CYS A 77 -5.27 16.10 11.13
N SER A 78 -5.83 14.93 10.82
CA SER A 78 -6.33 13.96 11.83
C SER A 78 -5.23 13.06 12.40
N GLY A 79 -3.99 13.13 11.90
CA GLY A 79 -2.88 12.27 12.32
C GLY A 79 -3.05 10.80 11.90
N TRP A 80 -3.93 10.50 10.95
CA TRP A 80 -4.19 9.13 10.52
C TRP A 80 -3.06 8.64 9.60
N PRO A 81 -2.59 7.40 9.76
CA PRO A 81 -1.55 6.86 8.90
C PRO A 81 -2.11 6.64 7.48
N ARG A 82 -1.73 7.52 6.55
CA ARG A 82 -2.15 7.49 5.14
C ARG A 82 -1.82 6.18 4.41
N ALA A 83 -0.65 5.59 4.67
CA ALA A 83 -0.17 4.42 3.95
C ALA A 83 -1.01 3.15 4.23
N PRO A 84 -1.31 2.76 5.48
CA PRO A 84 -2.22 1.66 5.79
C PRO A 84 -3.59 1.77 5.13
N LEU A 85 -4.13 2.98 4.99
CA LEU A 85 -5.47 3.17 4.44
C LEU A 85 -5.48 2.94 2.92
N VAL A 86 -4.48 3.48 2.22
CA VAL A 86 -4.29 3.20 0.78
C VAL A 86 -4.02 1.71 0.55
N LEU A 87 -3.19 1.08 1.40
CA LEU A 87 -2.95 -0.35 1.35
C LEU A 87 -4.24 -1.14 1.57
N GLY A 88 -5.03 -0.79 2.57
CA GLY A 88 -6.32 -1.43 2.84
C GLY A 88 -7.30 -1.30 1.67
N PHE A 89 -7.35 -0.14 1.01
CA PHE A 89 -8.19 0.07 -0.17
C PHE A 89 -7.78 -0.81 -1.35
N VAL A 90 -6.49 -0.85 -1.68
CA VAL A 90 -5.95 -1.67 -2.76
C VAL A 90 -6.11 -3.17 -2.45
N LEU A 91 -5.74 -3.59 -1.24
CA LEU A 91 -5.88 -4.98 -0.78
C LEU A 91 -7.35 -5.39 -0.73
N GLY A 92 -8.27 -4.49 -0.37
CA GLY A 92 -9.70 -4.73 -0.36
C GLY A 92 -10.22 -5.13 -1.73
N LYS A 93 -9.87 -4.38 -2.78
CA LYS A 93 -10.24 -4.72 -4.17
C LYS A 93 -9.70 -6.10 -4.58
N ILE A 94 -8.45 -6.40 -4.22
CA ILE A 94 -7.83 -7.69 -4.50
C ILE A 94 -8.55 -8.80 -3.73
N ALA A 95 -8.88 -8.58 -2.45
CA ALA A 95 -9.58 -9.53 -1.61
C ALA A 95 -10.99 -9.81 -2.15
N GLU A 96 -11.75 -8.79 -2.53
CA GLU A 96 -13.08 -8.92 -3.12
C GLU A 96 -13.04 -9.71 -4.43
N ASN A 97 -12.08 -9.43 -5.31
CA ASN A 97 -11.92 -10.16 -6.54
C ASN A 97 -11.59 -11.66 -6.29
N ASN A 98 -10.70 -11.95 -5.35
CA ASN A 98 -10.38 -13.32 -4.97
C ASN A 98 -11.56 -14.05 -4.29
N PHE A 99 -12.35 -13.32 -3.50
CA PHE A 99 -13.59 -13.80 -2.89
C PHE A 99 -14.61 -14.17 -3.99
N TYR A 100 -14.79 -13.29 -4.97
CA TYR A 100 -15.69 -13.50 -6.10
C TYR A 100 -15.30 -14.70 -6.95
N ILE A 101 -14.02 -14.80 -7.35
CA ILE A 101 -13.48 -15.94 -8.11
C ILE A 101 -13.70 -17.25 -7.36
N SER A 102 -13.41 -17.27 -6.07
CA SER A 102 -13.54 -18.48 -5.26
C SER A 102 -14.99 -18.90 -5.07
N THR A 103 -15.90 -17.93 -4.90
CA THR A 103 -17.35 -18.17 -4.80
C THR A 103 -17.92 -18.73 -6.10
N ILE A 104 -17.52 -18.18 -7.25
CA ILE A 104 -17.96 -18.70 -8.56
C ILE A 104 -17.42 -20.09 -8.83
N ARG A 105 -16.15 -20.34 -8.46
CA ARG A 105 -15.48 -21.61 -8.78
C ARG A 105 -15.91 -22.77 -7.88
N TYR A 106 -16.25 -22.49 -6.61
CA TYR A 106 -16.47 -23.53 -5.60
C TYR A 106 -17.80 -23.40 -4.84
N GLY A 107 -18.62 -22.38 -5.11
CA GLY A 107 -19.89 -22.15 -4.41
C GLY A 107 -19.70 -21.96 -2.90
N SER A 108 -20.54 -22.60 -2.09
CA SER A 108 -20.46 -22.59 -0.62
C SER A 108 -19.40 -23.56 -0.05
N SER A 109 -18.90 -24.49 -0.85
CA SER A 109 -17.95 -25.54 -0.43
C SER A 109 -16.53 -25.03 -0.16
N TRP A 110 -16.21 -23.80 -0.57
CA TRP A 110 -14.92 -23.18 -0.33
C TRP A 110 -14.61 -22.91 1.15
N LEU A 111 -15.64 -22.61 1.96
CA LEU A 111 -15.52 -22.35 3.40
C LEU A 111 -15.21 -23.63 4.18
N LEU A 112 -15.59 -24.79 3.65
CA LEU A 112 -15.33 -26.09 4.27
C LEU A 112 -13.91 -26.60 4.01
N ARG A 113 -13.10 -25.88 3.20
CA ARG A 113 -11.71 -26.29 2.99
C ARG A 113 -10.88 -26.03 4.25
N PRO A 114 -10.15 -27.03 4.77
CA PRO A 114 -9.43 -26.93 6.03
C PRO A 114 -8.39 -25.78 6.03
N THR A 115 -7.77 -25.49 4.88
CA THR A 115 -6.83 -24.36 4.74
C THR A 115 -7.50 -23.00 4.96
N VAL A 116 -8.74 -22.81 4.49
CA VAL A 116 -9.48 -21.55 4.62
C VAL A 116 -9.89 -21.34 6.09
N LEU A 117 -10.36 -22.38 6.75
CA LEU A 117 -10.69 -22.35 8.19
C LEU A 117 -9.48 -21.97 9.04
N ILE A 118 -8.31 -22.57 8.79
CA ILE A 118 -7.07 -22.23 9.51
C ILE A 118 -6.69 -20.77 9.31
N LEU A 119 -6.77 -20.26 8.07
CA LEU A 119 -6.48 -18.85 7.77
C LEU A 119 -7.46 -17.89 8.45
N ILE A 120 -8.77 -18.20 8.42
CA ILE A 120 -9.80 -17.37 9.09
C ILE A 120 -9.54 -17.29 10.61
N VAL A 121 -9.28 -18.44 11.24
CA VAL A 121 -8.97 -18.49 12.68
C VAL A 121 -7.70 -17.70 12.98
N LEU A 122 -6.64 -17.87 12.18
CA LEU A 122 -5.39 -17.13 12.35
C LEU A 122 -5.59 -15.61 12.20
N THR A 123 -6.35 -15.17 11.19
CA THR A 123 -6.68 -13.75 11.00
C THR A 123 -7.45 -13.19 12.18
N LEU A 124 -8.46 -13.92 12.70
CA LEU A 124 -9.20 -13.52 13.90
C LEU A 124 -8.28 -13.39 15.12
N VAL A 125 -7.38 -14.35 15.34
CA VAL A 125 -6.42 -14.29 16.46
C VAL A 125 -5.50 -13.07 16.34
N VAL A 126 -4.94 -12.82 15.15
CA VAL A 126 -4.05 -11.67 14.91
C VAL A 126 -4.78 -10.34 15.06
N LEU A 127 -6.05 -10.25 14.68
CA LEU A 127 -6.85 -9.03 14.79
C LEU A 127 -7.30 -8.76 16.24
N LEU A 128 -7.63 -9.83 16.99
CA LEU A 128 -8.06 -9.73 18.39
C LEU A 128 -6.89 -9.53 19.37
N TYR A 129 -5.69 -10.03 19.05
CA TYR A 129 -4.50 -9.89 19.89
C TYR A 129 -4.16 -8.43 20.24
N PRO A 130 -4.09 -7.46 19.30
CA PRO A 130 -3.85 -6.07 19.61
C PRO A 130 -5.04 -5.42 20.33
N LEU A 131 -6.29 -5.77 20.01
CA LEU A 131 -7.48 -5.20 20.68
C LEU A 131 -7.51 -5.51 22.18
N ILE A 132 -7.20 -6.76 22.56
CA ILE A 132 -7.12 -7.17 23.97
C ILE A 132 -5.92 -6.50 24.68
N ARG A 133 -4.83 -6.25 23.95
CA ARG A 133 -3.63 -5.57 24.47
C ARG A 133 -3.83 -4.06 24.65
N PHE A 134 -4.55 -3.40 23.75
CA PHE A 134 -4.85 -1.96 23.82
C PHE A 134 -5.71 -1.62 25.03
N HIS A 135 -6.69 -2.47 25.38
CA HIS A 135 -7.51 -2.27 26.57
C HIS A 135 -6.70 -2.36 27.89
N LYS A 136 -5.57 -3.08 27.90
CA LYS A 136 -4.69 -3.20 29.08
C LYS A 136 -3.61 -2.13 29.17
N ARG A 137 -3.37 -1.33 28.12
CA ARG A 137 -2.34 -0.28 28.09
C ARG A 137 -2.85 1.12 28.48
N GLY A 138 -4.16 1.31 28.59
CA GLY A 138 -4.77 2.54 29.11
C GLY A 138 -4.62 2.76 30.62
N ALA A 139 -4.10 1.77 31.38
CA ALA A 139 -4.01 1.81 32.84
C ALA A 139 -2.60 2.09 33.41
N SER A 140 -1.57 2.25 32.56
CA SER A 140 -0.17 2.37 33.02
C SER A 140 0.55 3.60 32.44
N VAL A 141 -0.14 4.74 32.38
CA VAL A 141 0.48 6.08 32.20
C VAL A 141 -0.11 7.01 33.25
N ARG A 142 0.08 6.66 34.53
CA ARG A 142 -0.19 7.57 35.65
C ARG A 142 0.87 7.38 36.72
N ASP A 143 2.12 7.68 36.38
CA ASP A 143 3.12 8.05 37.37
C ASP A 143 3.79 9.35 36.90
N PRO A 144 3.20 10.51 37.24
CA PRO A 144 3.87 11.79 37.19
C PRO A 144 4.85 11.87 38.36
N THR A 145 6.12 12.17 38.08
CA THR A 145 7.05 12.90 38.95
C THR A 145 6.78 12.80 40.47
N ALA A 146 7.44 11.86 41.12
CA ALA A 146 7.81 11.96 42.53
C ALA A 146 9.34 12.05 42.60
#